data_AF-A0A6G4WND1-F1
#
_entry.id   AF-A0A6G4WND1-F1
#
_cell.length_a   1.000
_cell.length_b   1.000
_cell.length_c   1.000
_cell.angle_alpha   90.00
_cell.angle_beta   90.00
_cell.angle_gamma   90.00
#
_symmetry.space_group_name_H-M   'P 1'
#
loop_
_entity.id
_entity.type
_entity.pdbx_description
1 polymer ?
#
loop_
_entity_poly.entity_id
_entity_poly.type
_entity_poly.pdbx_seq_one_letter_code
_entity_poly.pdbx_strand_id
1 'polypeptide(L)'
;MTQPIQLATCTYQEFAPDMGTPVRTTVGHPRFPLSYQLGGVARSVTPTRPLLRIEAEDAYEWAYRRLLAERGVDAVREELTAIAGANDLDSPVVLLCFDKLSKPGNWCHRTMFGRWWTEETGEPVPELGASPTPRPTPPPSLF
;
A
#
# COMPACT_ATOMS: atom_id res chain seq x y z
N MET A 1 -11.88 22.53 6.62
CA MET A 1 -12.26 21.49 5.65
C MET A 1 -10.96 20.90 5.14
N THR A 2 -10.66 19.66 5.51
CA THR A 2 -9.42 19.00 5.11
C THR A 2 -9.56 18.53 3.66
N GLN A 3 -8.61 18.83 2.78
CA GLN A 3 -8.72 18.44 1.37
C GLN A 3 -8.68 16.90 1.23
N PRO A 4 -9.49 16.33 0.33
CA PRO A 4 -9.42 14.90 0.02
C PRO A 4 -8.10 14.58 -0.68
N ILE A 5 -7.49 13.46 -0.34
CA ILE A 5 -6.26 12.96 -0.98
C ILE A 5 -6.57 11.67 -1.73
N GLN A 6 -6.04 11.52 -2.94
CA GLN A 6 -6.19 10.29 -3.70
C GLN A 6 -5.15 9.28 -3.24
N LEU A 7 -5.59 8.20 -2.62
CA LEU A 7 -4.73 7.11 -2.17
C LEU A 7 -5.01 5.83 -2.95
N ALA A 8 -3.98 5.03 -3.16
CA ALA A 8 -4.09 3.68 -3.66
C ALA A 8 -3.02 2.78 -3.03
N THR A 9 -3.13 1.47 -3.19
CA THR A 9 -2.16 0.50 -2.68
C THR A 9 -1.68 -0.42 -3.81
N CYS A 10 -0.42 -0.87 -3.74
CA CYS A 10 0.14 -1.78 -4.73
C CYS A 10 1.35 -2.56 -4.16
N THR A 11 1.79 -3.62 -4.83
CA THR A 11 3.12 -4.17 -4.55
C THR A 11 4.22 -3.39 -5.24
N TYR A 12 5.44 -3.43 -4.70
CA TYR A 12 6.61 -2.90 -5.41
C TYR A 12 6.79 -3.49 -6.81
N GLN A 13 6.43 -4.75 -7.00
CA GLN A 13 6.69 -5.47 -8.25
C GLN A 13 5.60 -5.25 -9.30
N GLU A 14 4.39 -4.85 -8.89
CA GLU A 14 3.25 -4.62 -9.79
C GLU A 14 3.02 -3.12 -10.05
N PHE A 15 3.69 -2.24 -9.31
CA PHE A 15 3.61 -0.80 -9.52
C PHE A 15 4.16 -0.40 -10.89
N ALA A 16 3.41 0.45 -11.60
CA ALA A 16 3.85 1.13 -12.81
C ALA A 16 3.79 2.67 -12.61
N PRO A 17 4.72 3.46 -13.17
CA PRO A 17 4.78 4.91 -12.94
C PRO A 17 3.51 5.70 -13.25
N ASP A 18 2.69 5.22 -14.18
CA ASP A 18 1.39 5.81 -14.54
C ASP A 18 0.30 5.61 -13.48
N MET A 19 0.55 4.78 -12.46
CA MET A 19 -0.36 4.60 -11.32
C MET A 19 -0.34 5.75 -10.32
N GLY A 20 0.72 6.58 -10.31
CA GLY A 20 0.85 7.74 -9.42
C GLY A 20 2.20 7.82 -8.68
N THR A 21 2.24 8.46 -7.52
CA THR A 21 3.45 8.64 -6.71
C THR A 21 3.75 7.39 -5.86
N PRO A 22 4.82 6.63 -6.12
CA PRO A 22 5.13 5.41 -5.36
C PRO A 22 5.73 5.74 -3.98
N VAL A 23 5.07 5.33 -2.92
CA VAL A 23 5.47 5.61 -1.54
C VAL A 23 5.78 4.33 -0.79
N ARG A 24 6.97 4.29 -0.18
CA ARG A 24 7.35 3.17 0.68
C ARG A 24 6.60 3.24 2.01
N THR A 25 6.00 2.11 2.39
CA THR A 25 5.35 1.91 3.70
C THR A 25 5.97 0.76 4.51
N THR A 26 7.19 0.34 4.15
CA THR A 26 7.88 -0.81 4.74
C THR A 26 9.07 -0.40 5.60
N VAL A 27 9.33 -1.19 6.65
CA VAL A 27 10.52 -1.01 7.53
C VAL A 27 11.82 -1.11 6.74
N GLY A 28 11.93 -2.14 5.89
CA GLY A 28 13.06 -2.36 5.00
C GLY A 28 12.87 -1.70 3.64
N HIS A 29 13.99 -1.46 2.96
CA HIS A 29 14.00 -1.10 1.54
C HIS A 29 13.90 -2.36 0.66
N PRO A 30 13.27 -2.28 -0.53
CA PRO A 30 13.43 -3.30 -1.56
C PRO A 30 14.91 -3.55 -1.86
N ARG A 31 15.29 -4.83 -1.93
CA ARG A 31 16.65 -5.30 -2.25
C ARG A 31 16.80 -5.74 -3.71
N PHE A 32 15.74 -5.62 -4.48
CA PHE A 32 15.72 -5.84 -5.92
C PHE A 32 15.67 -4.48 -6.64
N PRO A 33 16.17 -4.38 -7.88
CA PRO A 33 16.11 -3.14 -8.63
C PRO A 33 14.64 -2.75 -8.90
N LEU A 34 14.34 -1.47 -8.72
CA LEU A 34 13.07 -0.87 -9.14
C LEU A 34 13.28 -0.16 -10.48
N SER A 35 12.32 -0.27 -11.39
CA SER A 35 12.31 0.48 -12.65
C SER A 35 11.88 1.95 -12.48
N TYR A 36 11.63 2.37 -11.24
CA TYR A 36 11.10 3.68 -10.87
C TYR A 36 11.74 4.17 -9.56
N GLN A 37 11.63 5.48 -9.31
CA GLN A 37 12.09 6.10 -8.07
C GLN A 37 10.94 6.22 -7.08
N LEU A 38 11.22 6.07 -5.78
CA LEU A 38 10.23 6.30 -4.72
C LEU A 38 10.05 7.80 -4.51
N GLY A 39 8.80 8.27 -4.49
CA GLY A 39 8.45 9.66 -4.21
C GLY A 39 8.48 10.02 -2.72
N GLY A 40 8.55 9.02 -1.83
CA GLY A 40 8.63 9.27 -0.39
C GLY A 40 8.58 8.02 0.46
N VAL A 41 8.59 8.25 1.78
CA VAL A 41 8.43 7.22 2.81
C VAL A 41 7.37 7.69 3.80
N ALA A 42 6.25 6.98 3.88
CA ALA A 42 5.20 7.26 4.85
C ALA A 42 5.47 6.49 6.15
N ARG A 43 6.12 7.15 7.11
CA ARG A 43 6.52 6.55 8.39
C ARG A 43 5.31 6.37 9.30
N SER A 44 4.31 7.23 9.20
CA SER A 44 3.05 7.17 9.97
C SER A 44 2.16 5.98 9.60
N VAL A 45 2.46 5.26 8.51
CA VAL A 45 1.75 4.03 8.14
C VAL A 45 2.70 2.83 8.11
N THR A 46 4.00 3.03 8.31
CA THR A 46 4.96 1.91 8.32
C THR A 46 4.76 1.06 9.58
N PRO A 47 4.56 -0.28 9.45
CA PRO A 47 4.50 -1.18 10.59
C PRO A 47 5.79 -1.13 11.41
N THR A 48 5.70 -1.35 12.71
CA THR A 48 6.89 -1.42 13.58
C THR A 48 7.56 -2.78 13.47
N ARG A 49 8.84 -2.88 13.85
CA ARG A 49 9.55 -4.18 13.87
C ARG A 49 8.87 -5.26 14.72
N PRO A 50 8.26 -4.94 15.90
CA PRO A 50 7.48 -5.92 16.64
C PRO A 50 6.28 -6.47 15.86
N LEU A 51 5.56 -5.64 15.09
CA LEU A 51 4.43 -6.11 14.27
C LEU A 51 4.87 -7.16 13.25
N LEU A 52 6.08 -7.02 12.68
CA LEU A 52 6.62 -8.00 11.72
C LEU A 52 6.85 -9.41 12.29
N ARG A 53 6.73 -9.59 13.61
CA ARG A 53 6.87 -10.89 14.29
C ARG A 53 5.51 -11.57 14.57
N ILE A 54 4.40 -10.92 14.23
CA ILE A 54 3.06 -11.47 14.41
C ILE A 54 2.66 -12.21 13.13
N GLU A 55 2.48 -13.52 13.23
CA GLU A 55 2.14 -14.37 12.07
C GLU A 55 0.63 -14.52 11.86
N ALA A 56 -0.17 -14.39 12.93
CA ALA A 56 -1.62 -14.49 12.83
C ALA A 56 -2.20 -13.19 12.27
N GLU A 57 -2.91 -13.28 11.14
CA GLU A 57 -3.47 -12.12 10.40
C GLU A 57 -4.33 -11.23 11.29
N ASP A 58 -5.30 -11.79 12.01
CA ASP A 58 -6.22 -11.02 12.86
C ASP A 58 -5.48 -10.29 14.00
N ALA A 59 -4.50 -10.96 14.61
CA ALA A 59 -3.69 -10.37 15.68
C ALA A 59 -2.80 -9.25 15.13
N TYR A 60 -2.28 -9.42 13.92
CA TYR A 60 -1.51 -8.40 13.22
C TYR A 60 -2.40 -7.20 12.90
N GLU A 61 -3.56 -7.42 12.26
CA GLU A 61 -4.47 -6.36 11.85
C GLU A 61 -4.92 -5.53 13.06
N TRP A 62 -5.29 -6.18 14.16
CA TRP A 62 -5.67 -5.49 15.39
C TRP A 62 -4.55 -4.60 15.92
N ALA A 63 -3.31 -5.12 16.02
CA ALA A 63 -2.18 -4.37 16.54
C ALA A 63 -1.76 -3.24 15.57
N TYR A 64 -1.85 -3.46 14.26
CA TYR A 64 -1.54 -2.47 13.24
C TYR A 64 -2.58 -1.34 13.22
N ARG A 65 -3.88 -1.65 13.35
CA ARG A 65 -4.93 -0.63 13.48
C ARG A 65 -4.78 0.21 14.74
N ARG A 66 -4.36 -0.38 15.86
CA ARG A 66 -4.02 0.38 17.08
C ARG A 66 -2.87 1.37 16.84
N LEU A 67 -1.82 0.94 16.13
CA LEU A 67 -0.72 1.83 15.74
C LEU A 67 -1.22 3.01 14.89
N LEU A 68 -2.12 2.77 13.94
CA LEU A 68 -2.70 3.83 13.09
C LEU A 68 -3.56 4.80 13.92
N ALA A 69 -4.41 4.26 14.80
CA ALA A 69 -5.25 5.06 15.69
C ALA A 69 -4.42 5.90 16.68
N GLU A 70 -3.33 5.36 17.23
CA GLU A 70 -2.40 6.09 18.10
C GLU A 70 -1.70 7.24 17.37
N ARG A 71 -1.44 7.10 16.07
CA ARG A 71 -0.85 8.16 15.23
C ARG A 71 -1.89 9.21 14.84
N GLY A 72 -3.14 8.81 14.64
CA GLY A 72 -4.26 9.67 14.31
C GLY A 72 -4.38 9.96 12.80
N VAL A 73 -5.63 10.06 12.33
CA VAL A 73 -5.94 10.24 10.91
C VAL A 73 -5.39 11.56 10.34
N ASP A 74 -5.38 12.63 11.14
CA ASP A 74 -4.90 13.95 10.73
C ASP A 74 -3.39 13.95 10.46
N ALA A 75 -2.60 13.35 11.35
CA ALA A 75 -1.14 13.27 11.19
C ALA A 75 -0.75 12.37 10.01
N VAL A 76 -1.47 11.27 9.81
CA VAL A 76 -1.30 10.41 8.62
C VAL A 76 -1.62 11.21 7.35
N ARG A 77 -2.73 11.95 7.34
CA ARG A 77 -3.12 12.78 6.19
C ARG A 77 -2.11 13.86 5.88
N GLU A 78 -1.59 14.53 6.91
CA GLU A 78 -0.58 15.57 6.75
C GLU A 78 0.68 15.00 6.10
N GLU A 79 1.18 13.85 6.57
CA GLU A 79 2.35 13.19 5.97
C GLU A 79 2.09 12.81 4.49
N LEU A 80 0.94 12.20 4.20
CA LEU A 80 0.62 11.77 2.83
C LEU A 80 0.41 12.96 1.88
N THR A 81 -0.23 14.03 2.36
CA THR A 81 -0.41 15.28 1.60
C THR A 81 0.94 15.95 1.33
N ALA A 82 1.84 15.96 2.32
CA ALA A 82 3.19 16.50 2.14
C ALA A 82 3.98 15.71 1.09
N ILE A 83 3.86 14.39 1.06
CA ILE A 83 4.49 13.56 0.03
C ILE A 83 3.85 13.85 -1.34
N ALA A 84 2.53 13.95 -1.44
CA ALA A 84 1.84 14.30 -2.69
C ALA A 84 2.33 15.66 -3.23
N GLY A 85 2.34 16.70 -2.38
CA GLY A 85 2.76 18.05 -2.76
C GLY A 85 4.24 18.19 -3.15
N ALA A 86 5.10 17.28 -2.69
CA ALA A 86 6.51 17.22 -3.09
C ALA A 86 6.74 16.48 -4.43
N ASN A 87 5.71 15.81 -4.96
CA ASN A 87 5.79 15.03 -6.20
C ASN A 87 4.77 15.57 -7.21
N ASP A 88 3.53 15.09 -7.15
CA ASP A 88 2.41 15.49 -7.98
C ASP A 88 1.13 15.38 -7.15
N LEU A 89 0.50 16.52 -6.88
CA LEU A 89 -0.70 16.62 -6.05
C LEU A 89 -1.96 16.12 -6.77
N ASP A 90 -1.93 16.12 -8.12
CA ASP A 90 -3.06 15.69 -8.94
C ASP A 90 -3.07 14.17 -9.18
N SER A 91 -1.94 13.50 -8.90
CA SER A 91 -1.78 12.05 -9.03
C SER A 91 -2.02 11.31 -7.70
N PRO A 92 -2.52 10.06 -7.74
CA PRO A 92 -2.66 9.25 -6.53
C PRO A 92 -1.32 9.01 -5.80
N VAL A 93 -1.35 8.99 -4.47
CA VAL A 93 -0.26 8.45 -3.65
C VAL A 93 -0.44 6.94 -3.52
N VAL A 94 0.50 6.17 -4.06
CA VAL A 94 0.43 4.71 -4.11
C VAL A 94 1.30 4.07 -3.04
N LEU A 95 0.68 3.47 -2.04
CA LEU A 95 1.32 2.86 -0.87
C LEU A 95 1.83 1.46 -1.19
N LEU A 96 3.16 1.29 -1.12
CA LEU A 96 3.85 0.08 -1.56
C LEU A 96 4.26 -0.86 -0.42
N CYS A 97 4.08 -2.16 -0.65
CA CYS A 97 4.47 -3.28 0.21
C CYS A 97 5.12 -4.40 -0.63
N PHE A 98 5.70 -5.40 0.04
CA PHE A 98 6.36 -6.53 -0.63
C PHE A 98 5.41 -7.65 -1.06
N ASP A 99 4.29 -7.85 -0.35
CA ASP A 99 3.47 -9.06 -0.50
C ASP A 99 2.52 -8.98 -1.69
N LYS A 100 2.69 -9.92 -2.63
CA LYS A 100 1.75 -10.10 -3.75
C LYS A 100 0.47 -10.76 -3.27
N LEU A 101 -0.64 -10.05 -3.37
CA LEU A 101 -1.97 -10.54 -2.96
C LEU A 101 -2.59 -11.48 -3.99
N SER A 102 -2.03 -11.56 -5.20
CA SER A 102 -2.35 -12.57 -6.20
C SER A 102 -1.99 -14.00 -5.76
N LYS A 103 -1.20 -14.17 -4.68
CA LYS A 103 -0.89 -15.46 -4.09
C LYS A 103 -1.96 -15.85 -3.06
N PRO A 104 -2.57 -17.05 -3.15
CA PRO A 104 -3.56 -17.50 -2.18
C PRO A 104 -3.02 -17.48 -0.74
N GLY A 105 -3.83 -16.96 0.18
CA GLY A 105 -3.49 -16.88 1.61
C GLY A 105 -2.55 -15.72 1.99
N ASN A 106 -2.10 -14.91 1.03
CA ASN A 106 -1.32 -13.72 1.34
C ASN A 106 -2.23 -12.57 1.80
N TRP A 107 -1.79 -11.90 2.87
CA TRP A 107 -2.31 -10.63 3.37
C TRP A 107 -1.15 -9.65 3.53
N CYS A 108 -1.42 -8.34 3.58
CA CYS A 108 -0.40 -7.33 3.92
C CYS A 108 -1.04 -6.11 4.60
N HIS A 109 -0.22 -5.39 5.36
CA HIS A 109 -0.61 -4.16 6.06
C HIS A 109 -1.18 -3.06 5.15
N ARG A 110 -0.83 -3.04 3.86
CA ARG A 110 -1.32 -1.99 2.93
C ARG A 110 -2.84 -2.06 2.70
N THR A 111 -3.42 -3.26 2.62
CA THR A 111 -4.89 -3.40 2.47
C THR A 111 -5.62 -3.23 3.80
N MET A 112 -4.97 -3.58 4.92
CA MET A 112 -5.47 -3.24 6.26
C MET A 112 -5.50 -1.72 6.45
N PHE A 113 -4.46 -1.01 5.99
CA PHE A 113 -4.46 0.46 5.97
C PHE A 113 -5.59 1.01 5.12
N GLY A 114 -5.78 0.49 3.90
CA GLY A 114 -6.85 0.96 3.02
C GLY A 114 -8.23 0.83 3.66
N ARG A 115 -8.52 -0.33 4.28
CA ARG A 115 -9.78 -0.55 5.03
C ARG A 115 -9.92 0.44 6.19
N TRP A 116 -8.90 0.56 7.04
CA TRP A 116 -8.90 1.52 8.15
C TRP A 116 -9.12 2.97 7.68
N TRP A 117 -8.42 3.41 6.62
CA TRP A 117 -8.56 4.76 6.09
C TRP A 117 -9.98 5.03 5.60
N THR A 118 -10.56 4.09 4.85
CA THR A 118 -11.94 4.21 4.36
C THR A 118 -12.95 4.23 5.51
N GLU A 119 -12.73 3.45 6.57
CA GLU A 119 -13.58 3.49 7.77
C GLU A 119 -13.51 4.83 8.51
N GLU A 120 -12.30 5.41 8.66
CA GLU A 120 -12.10 6.66 9.40
C GLU A 120 -12.49 7.92 8.60
N THR A 121 -12.37 7.87 7.26
CA THR A 121 -12.48 9.07 6.41
C THR A 121 -13.61 9.02 5.38
N GLY A 122 -14.12 7.83 5.08
CA GLY A 122 -15.02 7.59 3.95
C GLY A 122 -14.34 7.59 2.57
N GLU A 123 -13.01 7.81 2.50
CA GLU A 123 -12.27 7.85 1.24
C GLU A 123 -11.80 6.44 0.85
N PRO A 124 -12.14 5.93 -0.35
CA PRO A 124 -11.73 4.61 -0.79
C PRO A 124 -10.23 4.56 -1.12
N VAL A 125 -9.58 3.47 -0.76
CA VAL A 125 -8.17 3.19 -1.11
C VAL A 125 -8.09 1.91 -1.95
N PRO A 126 -8.20 1.98 -3.29
CA PRO A 126 -8.14 0.81 -4.16
C PRO A 126 -6.76 0.15 -4.21
N GLU A 127 -6.73 -1.18 -4.37
CA GLU A 127 -5.52 -1.95 -4.66
C GLU A 127 -5.35 -2.10 -6.18
N LEU A 128 -4.28 -1.53 -6.76
CA LEU A 128 -4.09 -1.44 -8.21
C LEU A 128 -3.40 -2.67 -8.83
N GLY A 129 -2.53 -3.35 -8.07
CA GLY A 129 -1.69 -4.44 -8.58
C GLY A 129 -2.30 -5.84 -8.50
N ALA A 130 -3.39 -6.03 -7.75
CA ALA A 130 -3.94 -7.36 -7.44
C ALA A 130 -4.83 -7.96 -8.54
N SER A 131 -4.70 -7.52 -9.79
CA SER A 131 -5.40 -8.18 -10.91
C SER A 131 -4.74 -9.53 -11.17
N PRO A 132 -5.48 -10.67 -11.16
CA PRO A 132 -4.91 -11.92 -11.62
C PRO A 132 -4.51 -11.71 -13.08
N THR A 133 -3.19 -11.76 -13.36
CA THR A 133 -2.74 -11.85 -14.75
C THR A 133 -3.46 -13.07 -15.35
N PRO A 134 -4.22 -12.93 -16.44
CA PRO A 134 -4.80 -14.09 -17.09
C PRO A 134 -3.67 -15.07 -17.38
N ARG A 135 -3.78 -16.31 -16.87
CA ARG A 135 -2.84 -17.36 -17.25
C ARG A 135 -2.87 -17.41 -18.79
N PRO A 136 -1.72 -17.34 -19.49
CA PRO A 136 -1.70 -17.55 -20.92
C PRO A 136 -2.40 -18.88 -21.20
N THR A 137 -3.47 -18.86 -22.00
CA THR A 137 -4.13 -20.08 -22.43
C THR A 137 -3.06 -20.91 -23.14
N PRO A 138 -2.73 -22.13 -22.68
CA PRO A 138 -1.81 -22.97 -23.43
C PRO A 138 -2.39 -23.14 -24.84
N PRO A 139 -1.55 -23.12 -25.89
CA PRO A 139 -2.04 -23.37 -27.24
C PRO A 139 -2.79 -24.69 -27.26
N PRO A 140 -3.87 -24.82 -28.06
CA PRO A 140 -4.62 -26.06 -28.15
C PRO A 140 -3.65 -27.20 -28.48
N SER A 141 -3.64 -28.22 -27.62
CA SER A 141 -2.85 -29.42 -27.85
C SER A 141 -3.47 -30.15 -29.04
N LEU A 142 -2.75 -30.20 -30.16
CA LEU A 142 -3.12 -31.03 -31.29
C LEU A 142 -2.70 -32.48 -30.94
N PHE A 143 -3.62 -33.24 -30.34
CA PHE A 143 -3.61 -34.70 -30.29
C PHE A 143 -4.95 -35.22 -30.82
#